data_AF-A0A9E3CDI5-F1
#
_entry.id   AF-A0A9E3CDI5-F1
#
_cell.length_a   1.000
_cell.length_b   1.000
_cell.length_c   1.000
_cell.angle_alpha   90.00
_cell.angle_beta   90.00
_cell.angle_gamma   90.00
#
_symmetry.space_group_name_H-M   'P 1'
#
loop_
_entity.id
_entity.type
_entity.pdbx_description
1 polymer ?
#
loop_
_entity_poly.entity_id
_entity_poly.type
_entity_poly.pdbx_seq_one_letter_code
_entity_poly.pdbx_strand_id
1 'polypeptide(L)'
;YTQTAGGRHGDVATEWRYAAILSCYNAYMDADALGLNAMANASVFSLFPLKPRYTQPKPSPADWVKAGYLDAAGRVVPETYVTFYVGDYDSAAWLYQRLPSLWDDPARGAVPLGWAFDPNLSDRFPVGFDWVHRTATPNDHFIAGDSGAGYLNPGFLDGDRPFSHLPSGLPTWEEHCTKYYQQWDISLTGFIIDGDARPMSDATRAAYARFSPDGLVAQKLPSYQGLIANTQTPYLTMNDDMPNGDQTDEALARIQARLAADKGDGPHFHIFRTILWSPTQHQKLFARLQALPHVRVVDPYTLMGLLRRHLSGY
;
A
#
# COMPACT_ATOMS: atom_id res chain seq x y z
N TYR A 1 11.16 11.17 24.20
CA TYR A 1 9.71 11.46 24.17
C TYR A 1 8.93 10.17 24.17
N THR A 2 9.25 9.23 23.28
CA THR A 2 8.67 7.89 23.25
C THR A 2 9.41 6.88 24.14
N GLN A 3 8.78 5.76 24.48
CA GLN A 3 9.31 4.71 25.36
C GLN A 3 10.60 4.09 24.83
N THR A 4 10.70 3.82 23.53
CA THR A 4 11.93 3.27 22.93
C THR A 4 13.14 4.21 23.11
N ALA A 5 12.91 5.52 23.24
CA ALA A 5 13.95 6.52 23.54
C ALA A 5 13.99 6.94 25.03
N GLY A 6 13.49 6.10 25.95
CA GLY A 6 13.48 6.37 27.40
C GLY A 6 12.45 7.40 27.88
N GLY A 7 11.43 7.69 27.07
CA GLY A 7 10.31 8.57 27.40
C GLY A 7 9.10 7.83 27.98
N ARG A 8 7.99 8.56 28.15
CA ARG A 8 6.77 8.04 28.80
C ARG A 8 5.63 7.70 27.85
N HIS A 9 5.72 8.10 26.58
CA HIS A 9 4.66 7.91 25.58
C HIS A 9 4.94 6.66 24.73
N GLY A 10 3.93 5.86 24.39
CA GLY A 10 4.11 4.73 23.49
C GLY A 10 4.53 5.19 22.09
N ASP A 11 5.31 4.38 21.36
CA ASP A 11 5.87 4.75 20.06
C ASP A 11 4.75 4.98 19.02
N VAL A 12 3.91 3.97 18.75
CA VAL A 12 2.78 4.06 17.79
C VAL A 12 1.77 5.14 18.19
N ALA A 13 1.44 5.22 19.48
CA ALA A 13 0.51 6.25 19.97
C ALA A 13 1.05 7.68 19.77
N THR A 14 2.38 7.86 19.83
CA THR A 14 3.02 9.14 19.53
C THR A 14 2.96 9.47 18.05
N GLU A 15 3.30 8.51 17.20
CA GLU A 15 3.26 8.63 15.74
C GLU A 15 1.85 9.01 15.28
N TRP A 16 0.82 8.28 15.70
CA TRP A 16 -0.56 8.55 15.31
C TRP A 16 -1.06 9.89 15.81
N ARG A 17 -0.65 10.30 17.02
CA ARG A 17 -0.98 11.64 17.53
C ARG A 17 -0.31 12.72 16.69
N TYR A 18 0.93 12.52 16.27
CA TYR A 18 1.65 13.46 15.41
C TYR A 18 0.97 13.56 14.03
N ALA A 19 0.64 12.42 13.41
CA ALA A 19 -0.11 12.32 12.15
C ALA A 19 -1.44 13.11 12.24
N ALA A 20 -2.20 12.88 13.30
CA ALA A 20 -3.49 13.55 13.51
C ALA A 20 -3.35 15.08 13.57
N ILE A 21 -2.32 15.60 14.24
CA ILE A 21 -2.08 17.04 14.36
C ILE A 21 -1.68 17.61 13.01
N LEU A 22 -0.63 17.08 12.38
CA LEU A 22 -0.09 17.63 11.13
C LEU A 22 -1.11 17.56 9.97
N SER A 23 -1.98 16.55 9.97
CA SER A 23 -3.01 16.38 8.94
C SER A 23 -4.00 17.53 8.93
N CYS A 24 -4.27 18.15 10.08
CA CYS A 24 -5.11 19.34 10.16
C CYS A 24 -4.43 20.60 9.57
N TYR A 25 -3.13 20.58 9.29
CA TYR A 25 -2.37 21.71 8.76
C TYR A 25 -1.92 21.54 7.31
N ASN A 26 -2.52 20.60 6.56
CA ASN A 26 -2.11 20.24 5.19
C ASN A 26 -0.64 19.79 5.09
N ALA A 27 -0.13 19.20 6.17
CA ALA A 27 1.19 18.58 6.18
C ALA A 27 1.04 17.05 6.13
N TYR A 28 2.12 16.40 5.68
CA TYR A 28 2.38 14.97 5.86
C TYR A 28 3.73 14.82 6.57
N MET A 29 3.97 13.65 7.16
CA MET A 29 5.27 13.31 7.73
C MET A 29 6.13 12.50 6.76
N ASP A 30 7.43 12.68 6.90
CA ASP A 30 8.47 11.73 6.47
C ASP A 30 8.84 10.97 7.74
N ALA A 31 8.28 9.77 7.89
CA ALA A 31 8.06 9.12 9.19
C ALA A 31 9.29 8.35 9.71
N ASP A 32 10.31 9.09 10.12
CA ASP A 32 11.54 8.48 10.63
C ASP A 32 11.33 7.68 11.94
N ALA A 33 11.62 6.37 11.93
CA ALA A 33 11.82 5.56 13.15
C ALA A 33 13.23 5.64 13.73
N LEU A 34 13.29 5.42 15.04
CA LEU A 34 14.53 5.25 15.78
C LEU A 34 15.33 4.08 15.19
N GLY A 35 16.60 4.35 14.83
CA GLY A 35 17.50 3.37 14.22
C GLY A 35 17.47 3.34 12.68
N LEU A 36 16.44 3.91 12.04
CA LEU A 36 16.33 4.02 10.58
C LEU A 36 16.16 5.48 10.09
N ASN A 37 16.44 6.47 10.93
CA ASN A 37 16.24 7.90 10.63
C ASN A 37 17.41 8.60 9.91
N ALA A 38 18.55 7.93 9.73
CA ALA A 38 19.73 8.54 9.16
C ALA A 38 19.75 8.45 7.63
N MET A 39 19.86 9.59 6.95
CA MET A 39 20.07 9.67 5.51
C MET A 39 21.18 10.66 5.19
N ALA A 40 22.27 10.18 4.62
CA ALA A 40 23.34 11.03 4.12
C ALA A 40 23.03 11.51 2.69
N ASN A 41 23.64 12.62 2.29
CA ASN A 41 23.65 13.13 0.91
C ASN A 41 22.27 13.48 0.30
N ALA A 42 21.21 13.65 1.11
CA ALA A 42 19.88 13.98 0.59
C ALA A 42 19.87 15.23 -0.31
N SER A 43 20.63 16.27 0.04
CA SER A 43 20.78 17.49 -0.78
C SER A 43 21.54 17.29 -2.09
N VAL A 44 22.38 16.26 -2.18
CA VAL A 44 23.09 15.89 -3.41
C VAL A 44 22.18 15.03 -4.27
N PHE A 45 21.48 14.05 -3.67
CA PHE A 45 20.56 13.19 -4.38
C PHE A 45 19.40 13.97 -4.98
N SER A 46 18.86 14.99 -4.31
CA SER A 46 17.78 15.82 -4.83
C SER A 46 18.11 16.56 -6.14
N LEU A 47 19.39 16.62 -6.53
CA LEU A 47 19.83 17.17 -7.81
C LEU A 47 19.73 16.16 -8.97
N PHE A 48 19.41 14.89 -8.70
CA PHE A 48 19.31 13.86 -9.72
C PHE A 48 18.13 14.15 -10.67
N PRO A 49 18.36 14.18 -12.00
CA PRO A 49 17.32 14.53 -12.96
C PRO A 49 16.37 13.35 -13.19
N LEU A 50 15.23 13.37 -12.49
CA LEU A 50 14.14 12.41 -12.72
C LEU A 50 13.48 12.61 -14.09
N LYS A 51 12.97 11.52 -14.66
CA LYS A 51 12.08 11.60 -15.83
C LYS A 51 10.75 12.25 -15.44
N PRO A 52 10.08 12.93 -16.38
CA PRO A 52 8.73 13.44 -16.16
C PRO A 52 7.72 12.33 -15.87
N ARG A 53 7.97 11.11 -16.39
CA ARG A 53 7.14 9.93 -16.17
C ARG A 53 7.97 8.65 -16.22
N TYR A 54 7.62 7.74 -15.31
CA TYR A 54 8.02 6.35 -15.25
C TYR A 54 6.79 5.47 -15.52
N THR A 55 7.01 4.21 -15.86
CA THR A 55 5.95 3.24 -16.12
C THR A 55 6.21 1.98 -15.32
N GLN A 56 5.16 1.24 -15.02
CA GLN A 56 5.25 -0.06 -14.37
C GLN A 56 4.31 -1.07 -15.03
N PRO A 57 4.58 -2.38 -14.95
CA PRO A 57 3.68 -3.39 -15.46
C PRO A 57 2.38 -3.42 -14.63
N LYS A 58 1.25 -3.33 -15.33
CA LYS A 58 -0.09 -3.52 -14.75
C LYS A 58 -0.79 -4.65 -15.52
N PRO A 59 -1.18 -5.75 -14.85
CA PRO A 59 -1.86 -6.86 -15.49
C PRO A 59 -3.16 -6.42 -16.17
N SER A 60 -3.39 -6.94 -17.36
CA SER A 60 -4.60 -6.71 -18.15
C SER A 60 -5.62 -7.84 -17.94
N PRO A 61 -6.90 -7.64 -18.35
CA PRO A 61 -7.87 -8.73 -18.38
C PRO A 61 -7.41 -9.95 -19.20
N ALA A 62 -6.60 -9.75 -20.25
CA ALA A 62 -6.05 -10.86 -21.03
C ALA A 62 -5.03 -11.69 -20.22
N ASP A 63 -4.26 -11.04 -19.34
CA ASP A 63 -3.34 -11.72 -18.43
C ASP A 63 -4.12 -12.56 -17.41
N TRP A 64 -5.26 -12.05 -16.90
CA TRP A 64 -6.11 -12.78 -15.97
C TRP A 64 -6.80 -14.00 -16.61
N VAL A 65 -7.22 -13.91 -17.88
CA VAL A 65 -7.69 -15.08 -18.65
C VAL A 65 -6.58 -16.10 -18.80
N LYS A 66 -5.38 -15.66 -19.21
CA LYS A 66 -4.21 -16.55 -19.39
C LYS A 66 -3.82 -17.25 -18.08
N ALA A 67 -3.94 -16.55 -16.95
CA ALA A 67 -3.64 -17.08 -15.63
C ALA A 67 -4.76 -17.98 -15.06
N GLY A 68 -5.93 -18.05 -15.73
CA GLY A 68 -7.08 -18.83 -15.27
C GLY A 68 -7.84 -18.20 -14.11
N TYR A 69 -7.68 -16.90 -13.88
CA TYR A 69 -8.43 -16.16 -12.85
C TYR A 69 -9.83 -15.77 -13.33
N LEU A 70 -10.05 -15.79 -14.64
CA LEU A 70 -11.35 -15.59 -15.27
C LEU A 70 -11.81 -16.87 -15.98
N ASP A 71 -13.09 -17.19 -15.84
CA ASP A 71 -13.72 -18.28 -16.58
C ASP A 71 -14.04 -17.88 -18.04
N ALA A 72 -14.57 -18.82 -18.82
CA ALA A 72 -14.91 -18.58 -20.23
C ALA A 72 -15.99 -17.50 -20.44
N ALA A 73 -16.80 -17.20 -19.42
CA ALA A 73 -17.78 -16.12 -19.43
C ALA A 73 -17.19 -14.79 -18.91
N GLY A 74 -15.89 -14.77 -18.60
CA GLY A 74 -15.21 -13.63 -18.02
C GLY A 74 -15.54 -13.40 -16.56
N ARG A 75 -16.12 -14.34 -15.82
CA ARG A 75 -16.38 -14.19 -14.38
C ARG A 75 -15.13 -14.56 -13.60
N VAL A 76 -14.91 -13.92 -12.46
CA VAL A 76 -13.80 -14.30 -11.56
C VAL A 76 -14.03 -15.72 -11.05
N VAL A 77 -13.01 -16.58 -11.21
CA VAL A 77 -13.04 -17.97 -10.74
C VAL A 77 -13.15 -17.98 -9.21
N PRO A 78 -14.02 -18.82 -8.61
CA PRO A 78 -14.27 -18.86 -7.16
C PRO A 78 -13.10 -19.49 -6.41
N GLU A 79 -12.03 -18.72 -6.25
CA GLU A 79 -10.84 -19.02 -5.49
C GLU A 79 -10.55 -17.87 -4.51
N THR A 80 -9.68 -18.11 -3.55
CA THR A 80 -9.19 -17.10 -2.63
C THR A 80 -7.94 -16.45 -3.22
N TYR A 81 -8.03 -15.16 -3.52
CA TYR A 81 -6.92 -14.35 -4.01
C TYR A 81 -6.26 -13.59 -2.85
N VAL A 82 -4.94 -13.71 -2.74
CA VAL A 82 -4.14 -13.12 -1.67
C VAL A 82 -3.05 -12.25 -2.29
N THR A 83 -2.81 -11.06 -1.72
CA THR A 83 -1.63 -10.25 -2.04
C THR A 83 -0.96 -9.71 -0.78
N PHE A 84 0.21 -9.12 -0.96
CA PHE A 84 1.00 -8.55 0.12
C PHE A 84 1.33 -7.08 -0.16
N TYR A 85 0.99 -6.23 0.81
CA TYR A 85 1.52 -4.88 0.94
C TYR A 85 2.90 -4.98 1.58
N VAL A 86 3.95 -4.75 0.80
CA VAL A 86 5.34 -4.71 1.27
C VAL A 86 5.64 -3.29 1.73
N GLY A 87 5.43 -3.08 3.03
CA GLY A 87 5.25 -1.77 3.65
C GLY A 87 6.44 -1.22 4.40
N ASP A 88 6.13 -0.13 5.11
CA ASP A 88 7.03 0.69 5.91
C ASP A 88 8.08 1.37 5.02
N TYR A 89 7.59 2.12 4.05
CA TYR A 89 8.38 3.00 3.17
C TYR A 89 7.73 4.39 3.09
N ASP A 90 7.39 4.92 4.26
CA ASP A 90 6.83 6.23 4.59
C ASP A 90 7.92 7.23 5.07
N SER A 91 9.19 6.78 5.07
CA SER A 91 10.38 7.62 5.26
C SER A 91 11.43 7.44 4.18
N ALA A 92 12.01 8.55 3.71
CA ALA A 92 13.09 8.54 2.73
C ALA A 92 14.36 7.90 3.33
N ALA A 93 14.57 8.04 4.64
CA ALA A 93 15.69 7.42 5.33
C ALA A 93 15.54 5.90 5.41
N TRP A 94 14.32 5.40 5.61
CA TRP A 94 14.05 3.96 5.61
C TRP A 94 14.31 3.36 4.25
N LEU A 95 13.73 3.97 3.22
CA LEU A 95 13.94 3.57 1.84
C LEU A 95 15.44 3.60 1.50
N TYR A 96 16.15 4.69 1.81
CA TYR A 96 17.59 4.80 1.59
C TYR A 96 18.41 3.68 2.24
N GLN A 97 18.11 3.32 3.50
CA GLN A 97 18.89 2.34 4.24
C GLN A 97 18.53 0.89 3.91
N ARG A 98 17.25 0.59 3.69
CA ARG A 98 16.74 -0.79 3.59
C ARG A 98 16.60 -1.25 2.14
N LEU A 99 16.25 -0.34 1.23
CA LEU A 99 15.96 -0.69 -0.16
C LEU A 99 17.11 -1.46 -0.82
N PRO A 100 18.40 -1.10 -0.71
CA PRO A 100 19.46 -1.84 -1.39
C PRO A 100 19.47 -3.32 -1.04
N SER A 101 19.37 -3.65 0.25
CA SER A 101 19.38 -5.03 0.72
C SER A 101 18.14 -5.83 0.30
N LEU A 102 16.97 -5.19 0.29
CA LEU A 102 15.70 -5.84 -0.05
C LEU A 102 15.54 -5.98 -1.57
N TRP A 103 16.07 -5.01 -2.32
CA TRP A 103 16.01 -4.99 -3.77
C TRP A 103 17.06 -5.89 -4.43
N ASP A 104 18.23 -6.08 -3.80
CA ASP A 104 19.26 -7.02 -4.28
C ASP A 104 19.05 -8.45 -3.73
N ASP A 105 17.95 -8.72 -3.02
CA ASP A 105 17.62 -10.06 -2.55
C ASP A 105 17.51 -11.05 -3.73
N PRO A 106 18.20 -12.20 -3.68
CA PRO A 106 18.26 -13.13 -4.81
C PRO A 106 16.92 -13.78 -5.17
N ALA A 107 15.93 -13.75 -4.27
CA ALA A 107 14.58 -14.22 -4.54
C ALA A 107 13.65 -13.14 -5.12
N ARG A 108 14.11 -11.88 -5.26
CA ARG A 108 13.30 -10.82 -5.87
C ARG A 108 12.89 -11.21 -7.30
N GLY A 109 11.63 -10.97 -7.61
CA GLY A 109 11.04 -11.33 -8.90
C GLY A 109 10.57 -12.78 -9.01
N ALA A 110 10.77 -13.62 -7.99
CA ALA A 110 10.23 -14.98 -7.99
C ALA A 110 8.72 -15.04 -7.69
N VAL A 111 8.20 -14.05 -6.95
CA VAL A 111 6.80 -13.96 -6.54
C VAL A 111 6.31 -12.51 -6.71
N PRO A 112 5.02 -12.28 -7.00
CA PRO A 112 4.49 -10.92 -7.14
C PRO A 112 4.50 -10.18 -5.79
N LEU A 113 5.07 -8.98 -5.77
CA LEU A 113 5.17 -8.12 -4.59
C LEU A 113 4.64 -6.72 -4.88
N GLY A 114 3.80 -6.21 -3.97
CA GLY A 114 3.34 -4.82 -3.96
C GLY A 114 4.25 -3.94 -3.10
N TRP A 115 5.28 -3.37 -3.69
CA TRP A 115 6.17 -2.41 -3.03
C TRP A 115 5.43 -1.10 -2.77
N ALA A 116 5.18 -0.83 -1.50
CA ALA A 116 4.35 0.30 -1.07
C ALA A 116 5.20 1.52 -0.71
N PHE A 117 5.83 2.11 -1.72
CA PHE A 117 6.65 3.30 -1.54
C PHE A 117 5.80 4.55 -1.57
N ASP A 118 5.97 5.44 -0.59
CA ASP A 118 5.41 6.78 -0.65
C ASP A 118 6.12 7.59 -1.77
N PRO A 119 5.43 7.95 -2.86
CA PRO A 119 6.11 8.46 -4.04
C PRO A 119 6.71 9.87 -3.87
N ASN A 120 6.31 10.64 -2.86
CA ASN A 120 6.93 11.92 -2.51
C ASN A 120 8.34 11.75 -1.93
N LEU A 121 8.70 10.56 -1.43
CA LEU A 121 10.06 10.31 -0.93
C LEU A 121 11.11 10.47 -2.04
N SER A 122 10.69 10.42 -3.30
CA SER A 122 11.52 10.74 -4.46
C SER A 122 12.07 12.16 -4.46
N ASP A 123 11.51 13.11 -3.69
CA ASP A 123 12.08 14.45 -3.56
C ASP A 123 13.41 14.45 -2.79
N ARG A 124 13.59 13.50 -1.87
CA ARG A 124 14.82 13.34 -1.06
C ARG A 124 15.72 12.23 -1.60
N PHE A 125 15.14 11.15 -2.10
CA PHE A 125 15.87 9.98 -2.62
C PHE A 125 15.49 9.60 -4.06
N PRO A 126 15.60 10.53 -5.03
CA PRO A 126 15.18 10.28 -6.42
C PRO A 126 15.96 9.16 -7.10
N VAL A 127 17.25 9.00 -6.77
CA VAL A 127 18.11 7.95 -7.32
C VAL A 127 17.61 6.54 -7.00
N GLY A 128 17.01 6.35 -5.82
CA GLY A 128 16.41 5.08 -5.42
C GLY A 128 15.18 4.74 -6.26
N PHE A 129 14.29 5.73 -6.44
CA PHE A 129 13.09 5.56 -7.27
C PHE A 129 13.43 5.29 -8.74
N ASP A 130 14.38 6.02 -9.31
CA ASP A 130 14.85 5.76 -10.66
C ASP A 130 15.46 4.35 -10.81
N TRP A 131 16.22 3.90 -9.81
CA TRP A 131 16.82 2.57 -9.80
C TRP A 131 15.78 1.44 -9.76
N VAL A 132 14.80 1.52 -8.86
CA VAL A 132 13.77 0.47 -8.73
C VAL A 132 12.93 0.39 -10.00
N HIS A 133 12.53 1.52 -10.59
CA HIS A 133 11.75 1.48 -11.83
C HIS A 133 12.56 0.94 -13.02
N ARG A 134 13.85 1.24 -13.12
CA ARG A 134 14.70 0.71 -14.22
C ARG A 134 14.98 -0.79 -14.10
N THR A 135 14.94 -1.33 -12.89
CA THR A 135 15.37 -2.70 -12.60
C THR A 135 14.24 -3.58 -12.06
N ALA A 136 13.00 -3.08 -12.10
CA ALA A 136 11.80 -3.81 -11.76
C ALA A 136 11.67 -5.05 -12.65
N THR A 137 11.39 -6.18 -12.02
CA THR A 137 10.96 -7.40 -12.70
C THR A 137 9.46 -7.32 -13.02
N PRO A 138 8.91 -8.22 -13.83
CA PRO A 138 7.47 -8.29 -14.05
C PRO A 138 6.63 -8.55 -12.79
N ASN A 139 7.26 -8.97 -11.69
CA ASN A 139 6.63 -9.28 -10.40
C ASN A 139 6.82 -8.16 -9.37
N ASP A 140 7.49 -7.05 -9.72
CA ASP A 140 7.63 -5.87 -8.87
C ASP A 140 6.57 -4.84 -9.26
N HIS A 141 5.56 -4.66 -8.39
CA HIS A 141 4.47 -3.72 -8.60
C HIS A 141 4.56 -2.60 -7.57
N PHE A 142 4.46 -1.35 -8.01
CA PHE A 142 4.53 -0.17 -7.15
C PHE A 142 3.13 0.35 -6.86
N ILE A 143 2.81 0.43 -5.57
CA ILE A 143 1.60 1.02 -5.01
C ILE A 143 2.01 2.13 -4.06
N ALA A 144 1.13 3.09 -3.79
CA ALA A 144 1.45 4.11 -2.78
C ALA A 144 1.34 3.52 -1.37
N GLY A 145 2.24 3.94 -0.48
CA GLY A 145 2.20 3.60 0.93
C GLY A 145 1.15 4.38 1.72
N ASP A 146 1.28 4.33 3.03
CA ASP A 146 0.42 5.00 3.99
C ASP A 146 0.71 6.51 4.02
N SER A 147 -0.16 7.40 3.53
CA SER A 147 -1.53 7.18 3.00
C SER A 147 -1.70 7.69 1.57
N GLY A 148 -0.61 7.84 0.83
CA GLY A 148 -0.62 8.34 -0.54
C GLY A 148 0.76 8.85 -0.91
N ALA A 149 0.86 10.07 -1.45
CA ALA A 149 2.15 10.75 -1.61
C ALA A 149 2.60 11.39 -0.29
N GLY A 150 2.69 10.60 0.77
CA GLY A 150 3.12 11.00 2.11
C GLY A 150 2.18 10.48 3.20
N TYR A 151 2.72 10.38 4.41
CA TYR A 151 1.95 9.91 5.56
C TYR A 151 1.21 11.05 6.27
N LEU A 152 -0.12 11.01 6.14
CA LEU A 152 -1.07 11.79 6.93
C LEU A 152 -2.31 10.95 7.25
N ASN A 153 -3.25 11.45 8.06
CA ASN A 153 -4.54 10.83 8.31
C ASN A 153 -5.66 11.53 7.50
N PRO A 154 -6.17 10.91 6.42
CA PRO A 154 -7.08 11.58 5.49
C PRO A 154 -8.42 11.97 6.10
N GLY A 155 -8.85 11.28 7.16
CA GLY A 155 -10.06 11.61 7.91
C GLY A 155 -10.08 13.02 8.53
N PHE A 156 -8.93 13.68 8.63
CA PHE A 156 -8.80 15.07 9.12
C PHE A 156 -8.42 16.10 8.04
N LEU A 157 -8.55 15.73 6.75
CA LEU A 157 -8.38 16.67 5.63
C LEU A 157 -9.65 17.46 5.29
N ASP A 158 -10.83 16.97 5.67
CA ASP A 158 -12.11 17.65 5.45
C ASP A 158 -12.90 17.73 6.76
N GLY A 159 -14.13 18.28 6.74
CA GLY A 159 -14.97 18.42 7.94
C GLY A 159 -14.36 19.32 9.02
N ASP A 160 -14.69 19.06 10.29
CA ASP A 160 -14.06 19.75 11.43
C ASP A 160 -12.63 19.26 11.64
N ARG A 161 -11.65 20.15 11.53
CA ARG A 161 -10.22 19.85 11.65
C ARG A 161 -9.75 20.26 13.05
N PRO A 162 -9.75 19.37 14.04
CA PRO A 162 -9.77 19.73 15.47
C PRO A 162 -8.56 20.53 15.96
N PHE A 163 -7.44 20.52 15.24
CA PHE A 163 -6.23 21.24 15.64
C PHE A 163 -6.02 22.58 14.96
N SER A 164 -6.68 22.84 13.82
CA SER A 164 -6.41 24.01 12.98
C SER A 164 -7.65 24.82 12.64
N HIS A 165 -8.81 24.17 12.58
CA HIS A 165 -10.07 24.71 12.08
C HIS A 165 -9.96 25.35 10.68
N LEU A 166 -8.94 24.97 9.91
CA LEU A 166 -8.76 25.43 8.54
C LEU A 166 -9.84 24.83 7.62
N PRO A 167 -10.11 25.46 6.47
CA PRO A 167 -10.90 24.84 5.40
C PRO A 167 -10.34 23.47 5.00
N SER A 168 -11.13 22.70 4.24
CA SER A 168 -10.69 21.40 3.77
C SER A 168 -9.38 21.49 2.98
N GLY A 169 -8.42 20.66 3.36
CA GLY A 169 -7.17 20.44 2.63
C GLY A 169 -7.28 19.41 1.51
N LEU A 170 -8.47 18.81 1.31
CA LEU A 170 -8.66 17.72 0.36
C LEU A 170 -8.31 18.10 -1.10
N PRO A 171 -8.65 19.30 -1.63
CA PRO A 171 -8.24 19.67 -2.98
C PRO A 171 -6.72 19.74 -3.14
N THR A 172 -6.01 20.30 -2.14
CA THR A 172 -4.55 20.37 -2.14
C THR A 172 -3.92 18.98 -2.06
N TRP A 173 -4.48 18.10 -1.24
CA TRP A 173 -4.02 16.72 -1.14
C TRP A 173 -4.20 15.95 -2.44
N GLU A 174 -5.35 16.10 -3.09
CA GLU A 174 -5.64 15.48 -4.37
C GLU A 174 -4.68 15.95 -5.47
N GLU A 175 -4.43 17.26 -5.57
CA GLU A 175 -3.46 17.83 -6.51
C GLU A 175 -2.05 17.27 -6.26
N HIS A 176 -1.62 17.25 -5.00
CA HIS A 176 -0.33 16.72 -4.58
C HIS A 176 -0.17 15.24 -4.95
N CYS A 177 -1.12 14.39 -4.55
CA CYS A 177 -1.08 12.96 -4.89
C CYS A 177 -1.12 12.74 -6.40
N THR A 178 -1.98 13.44 -7.12
CA THR A 178 -2.11 13.31 -8.58
C THR A 178 -0.78 13.55 -9.29
N LYS A 179 -0.01 14.57 -8.89
CA LYS A 179 1.32 14.87 -9.44
C LYS A 179 2.25 13.66 -9.33
N TYR A 180 2.43 13.11 -8.12
CA TYR A 180 3.35 11.99 -7.91
C TYR A 180 2.84 10.70 -8.54
N TYR A 181 1.55 10.42 -8.45
CA TYR A 181 0.95 9.21 -9.02
C TYR A 181 1.09 9.18 -10.55
N GLN A 182 0.93 10.32 -11.22
CA GLN A 182 1.17 10.44 -12.65
C GLN A 182 2.65 10.25 -13.02
N GLN A 183 3.58 10.81 -12.24
CA GLN A 183 5.01 10.67 -12.48
C GLN A 183 5.46 9.21 -12.35
N TRP A 184 4.95 8.48 -11.35
CA TRP A 184 5.39 7.11 -11.03
C TRP A 184 4.49 6.02 -11.60
N ASP A 185 3.46 6.40 -12.37
CA ASP A 185 2.44 5.50 -12.90
C ASP A 185 1.78 4.65 -11.80
N ILE A 186 1.51 5.26 -10.65
CA ILE A 186 0.77 4.64 -9.55
C ILE A 186 -0.71 4.96 -9.71
N SER A 187 -1.57 3.97 -9.52
CA SER A 187 -3.04 4.15 -9.56
C SER A 187 -3.76 3.40 -8.44
N LEU A 188 -3.02 2.88 -7.45
CA LEU A 188 -3.53 2.13 -6.31
C LEU A 188 -2.87 2.65 -5.03
N THR A 189 -3.67 3.11 -4.05
CA THR A 189 -3.19 3.36 -2.69
C THR A 189 -3.22 2.07 -1.89
N GLY A 190 -2.04 1.56 -1.56
CA GLY A 190 -1.85 0.24 -0.97
C GLY A 190 -2.26 0.14 0.50
N PHE A 191 -2.27 1.25 1.22
CA PHE A 191 -2.83 1.33 2.57
C PHE A 191 -3.11 2.78 2.97
N ILE A 192 -4.17 3.01 3.74
CA ILE A 192 -4.48 4.28 4.39
C ILE A 192 -4.54 4.00 5.88
N ILE A 193 -3.65 4.65 6.62
CA ILE A 193 -3.58 4.59 8.08
C ILE A 193 -4.28 5.83 8.61
N ASP A 194 -5.50 5.64 9.10
CA ASP A 194 -6.29 6.73 9.69
C ASP A 194 -5.83 7.09 11.11
N GLY A 195 -5.07 6.21 11.79
CA GLY A 195 -4.51 6.48 13.13
C GLY A 195 -5.56 6.98 14.12
N ASP A 196 -5.32 8.15 14.72
CA ASP A 196 -6.25 8.81 15.65
C ASP A 196 -7.38 9.60 14.95
N ALA A 197 -7.37 9.69 13.63
CA ALA A 197 -8.43 10.38 12.88
C ALA A 197 -9.72 9.55 12.79
N ARG A 198 -10.82 10.24 12.53
CA ARG A 198 -12.09 9.61 12.14
C ARG A 198 -11.93 8.85 10.81
N PRO A 199 -12.81 7.87 10.50
CA PRO A 199 -12.86 7.28 9.17
C PRO A 199 -13.02 8.35 8.09
N MET A 200 -12.48 8.10 6.90
CA MET A 200 -12.66 8.98 5.74
C MET A 200 -14.16 9.28 5.49
N SER A 201 -14.47 10.51 5.09
CA SER A 201 -15.80 10.87 4.58
C SER A 201 -16.03 10.28 3.18
N ASP A 202 -17.26 10.38 2.67
CA ASP A 202 -17.54 10.07 1.27
C ASP A 202 -16.77 10.99 0.30
N ALA A 203 -16.58 12.26 0.66
CA ALA A 203 -15.84 13.21 -0.15
C ALA A 203 -14.36 12.84 -0.22
N THR A 204 -13.74 12.47 0.91
CA THR A 204 -12.35 12.01 0.96
C THR A 204 -12.18 10.72 0.16
N ARG A 205 -13.06 9.73 0.33
CA ARG A 205 -13.07 8.51 -0.49
C ARG A 205 -13.19 8.79 -1.98
N ALA A 206 -14.08 9.71 -2.37
CA ALA A 206 -14.26 10.11 -3.76
C ALA A 206 -13.03 10.82 -4.33
N ALA A 207 -12.28 11.58 -3.53
CA ALA A 207 -11.00 12.15 -3.95
C ALA A 207 -9.95 11.08 -4.20
N TYR A 208 -9.79 10.11 -3.30
CA TYR A 208 -8.92 8.95 -3.54
C TYR A 208 -9.28 8.20 -4.81
N ALA A 209 -10.57 8.02 -5.10
CA ALA A 209 -11.01 7.37 -6.33
C ALA A 209 -10.59 8.11 -7.61
N ARG A 210 -10.29 9.41 -7.56
CA ARG A 210 -9.83 10.19 -8.73
C ARG A 210 -8.36 9.99 -9.05
N PHE A 211 -7.49 9.90 -8.03
CA PHE A 211 -6.06 9.68 -8.23
C PHE A 211 -5.62 8.22 -8.05
N SER A 212 -6.47 7.36 -7.47
CA SER A 212 -6.26 5.92 -7.28
C SER A 212 -7.37 5.08 -7.91
N PRO A 213 -7.59 5.20 -9.24
CA PRO A 213 -8.71 4.54 -9.90
C PRO A 213 -8.62 3.00 -9.88
N ASP A 214 -7.44 2.43 -9.60
CA ASP A 214 -7.30 0.99 -9.48
C ASP A 214 -7.69 0.41 -8.12
N GLY A 215 -7.78 1.27 -7.11
CA GLY A 215 -8.36 0.94 -5.82
C GLY A 215 -7.69 1.67 -4.67
N LEU A 216 -8.22 1.41 -3.48
CA LEU A 216 -7.59 1.80 -2.23
C LEU A 216 -7.78 0.72 -1.16
N VAL A 217 -6.80 0.60 -0.28
CA VAL A 217 -6.91 -0.24 0.93
C VAL A 217 -6.81 0.67 2.14
N ALA A 218 -7.60 0.44 3.18
CA ALA A 218 -7.60 1.32 4.36
C ALA A 218 -7.94 0.59 5.66
N GLN A 219 -7.59 1.21 6.79
CA GLN A 219 -7.89 0.70 8.12
C GLN A 219 -9.39 0.85 8.46
N LYS A 220 -9.99 2.00 8.13
CA LYS A 220 -11.36 2.34 8.56
C LYS A 220 -12.29 2.53 7.35
N LEU A 221 -12.91 1.43 6.91
CA LEU A 221 -13.87 1.41 5.79
C LEU A 221 -15.26 0.95 6.24
N PRO A 222 -16.34 1.34 5.52
CA PRO A 222 -17.72 1.04 5.92
C PRO A 222 -18.07 -0.46 5.84
N SER A 223 -17.36 -1.23 5.01
CA SER A 223 -17.42 -2.68 4.93
C SER A 223 -16.05 -3.24 4.58
N TYR A 224 -15.89 -4.56 4.66
CA TYR A 224 -14.61 -5.21 4.34
C TYR A 224 -14.18 -4.97 2.89
N GLN A 225 -15.12 -4.98 1.95
CA GLN A 225 -14.86 -4.70 0.54
C GLN A 225 -16.05 -3.97 -0.07
N GLY A 226 -15.83 -3.28 -1.20
CA GLY A 226 -16.88 -2.61 -1.94
C GLY A 226 -16.36 -1.74 -3.08
N LEU A 227 -17.25 -0.97 -3.69
CA LEU A 227 -16.91 0.09 -4.64
C LEU A 227 -17.14 1.45 -4.00
N ILE A 228 -16.26 2.41 -4.26
CA ILE A 228 -16.49 3.80 -3.86
C ILE A 228 -17.73 4.33 -4.60
N ALA A 229 -18.65 4.94 -3.86
CA ALA A 229 -19.95 5.37 -4.37
C ALA A 229 -19.81 6.21 -5.65
N ASN A 230 -20.64 5.90 -6.66
CA ASN A 230 -20.64 6.54 -7.98
C ASN A 230 -19.34 6.40 -8.79
N THR A 231 -18.51 5.41 -8.47
CA THR A 231 -17.29 5.10 -9.23
C THR A 231 -17.19 3.59 -9.50
N GLN A 232 -16.13 3.18 -10.19
CA GLN A 232 -15.73 1.77 -10.32
C GLN A 232 -14.47 1.47 -9.50
N THR A 233 -14.10 2.34 -8.58
CA THR A 233 -12.88 2.18 -7.78
C THR A 233 -13.15 1.19 -6.65
N PRO A 234 -12.49 0.01 -6.63
CA PRO A 234 -12.66 -0.96 -5.55
C PRO A 234 -11.96 -0.50 -4.28
N TYR A 235 -12.48 -0.93 -3.13
CA TYR A 235 -11.77 -0.83 -1.86
C TYR A 235 -11.76 -2.15 -1.11
N LEU A 236 -10.74 -2.32 -0.26
CA LEU A 236 -10.58 -3.45 0.64
C LEU A 236 -10.09 -2.95 2.01
N THR A 237 -10.57 -3.53 3.10
CA THR A 237 -10.03 -3.28 4.43
C THR A 237 -8.76 -4.12 4.62
N MET A 238 -7.68 -3.49 5.08
CA MET A 238 -6.42 -4.19 5.36
C MET A 238 -6.64 -5.34 6.35
N ASN A 239 -6.07 -6.52 6.07
CA ASN A 239 -6.06 -7.63 7.01
C ASN A 239 -4.96 -7.44 8.07
N ASP A 240 -4.71 -8.46 8.88
CA ASP A 240 -3.75 -8.40 9.98
C ASP A 240 -2.32 -8.15 9.49
N ASP A 241 -1.53 -7.50 10.36
CA ASP A 241 -0.09 -7.40 10.19
C ASP A 241 0.55 -8.78 10.27
N MET A 242 1.49 -9.04 9.36
CA MET A 242 2.35 -10.21 9.46
C MET A 242 3.39 -10.01 10.56
N PRO A 243 3.82 -11.10 11.22
CA PRO A 243 4.84 -11.01 12.26
C PRO A 243 6.13 -10.37 11.77
N ASN A 244 6.87 -9.73 12.67
CA ASN A 244 8.19 -9.18 12.33
C ASN A 244 9.23 -10.30 12.19
N GLY A 245 10.10 -10.20 11.18
CA GLY A 245 11.17 -11.18 10.94
C GLY A 245 10.69 -12.46 10.24
N ASP A 246 11.57 -13.46 10.13
CA ASP A 246 11.28 -14.71 9.41
C ASP A 246 10.45 -15.66 10.28
N GLN A 247 9.15 -15.37 10.35
CA GLN A 247 8.16 -16.14 11.09
C GLN A 247 7.09 -16.71 10.13
N THR A 248 7.57 -17.41 9.09
CA THR A 248 6.73 -17.95 8.01
C THR A 248 5.58 -18.81 8.53
N ASP A 249 5.79 -19.66 9.53
CA ASP A 249 4.73 -20.53 10.08
C ASP A 249 3.65 -19.75 10.84
N GLU A 250 4.05 -18.70 11.58
CA GLU A 250 3.10 -17.84 12.27
C GLU A 250 2.28 -17.00 11.27
N ALA A 251 2.95 -16.43 10.25
CA ALA A 251 2.27 -15.72 9.17
C ALA A 251 1.26 -16.62 8.45
N LEU A 252 1.65 -17.87 8.13
CA LEU A 252 0.75 -18.84 7.52
C LEU A 252 -0.46 -19.14 8.42
N ALA A 253 -0.24 -19.34 9.73
CA ALA A 253 -1.33 -19.60 10.66
C ALA A 253 -2.32 -18.42 10.76
N ARG A 254 -1.82 -17.18 10.79
CA ARG A 254 -2.66 -15.96 10.76
C ARG A 254 -3.49 -15.88 9.48
N ILE A 255 -2.86 -16.13 8.33
CA ILE A 255 -3.57 -16.12 7.03
C ILE A 255 -4.63 -17.23 7.01
N GLN A 256 -4.30 -18.46 7.37
CA GLN A 256 -5.26 -19.57 7.37
C GLN A 256 -6.46 -19.31 8.31
N ALA A 257 -6.22 -18.73 9.49
CA ALA A 257 -7.28 -18.35 10.40
C ALA A 257 -8.22 -17.30 9.77
N ARG A 258 -7.67 -16.36 9.01
CA ARG A 258 -8.46 -15.38 8.27
C ARG A 258 -9.26 -16.02 7.14
N LEU A 259 -8.64 -16.86 6.33
CA LEU A 259 -9.30 -17.54 5.21
C LEU A 259 -10.42 -18.49 5.70
N ALA A 260 -10.25 -19.12 6.85
CA ALA A 260 -11.28 -19.97 7.46
C ALA A 260 -12.56 -19.21 7.87
N ALA A 261 -12.50 -17.87 7.95
CA ALA A 261 -13.64 -17.03 8.24
C ALA A 261 -14.42 -16.61 6.98
N ASP A 262 -13.93 -16.92 5.79
CA ASP A 262 -14.60 -16.64 4.52
C ASP A 262 -15.94 -17.39 4.43
N LYS A 263 -16.97 -16.71 3.89
CA LYS A 263 -18.33 -17.25 3.79
C LYS A 263 -18.81 -17.24 2.35
N GLY A 264 -19.41 -18.36 1.94
CA GLY A 264 -19.96 -18.53 0.60
C GLY A 264 -18.95 -19.05 -0.42
N ASP A 265 -19.47 -19.57 -1.53
CA ASP A 265 -18.70 -20.28 -2.56
C ASP A 265 -18.14 -19.36 -3.66
N GLY A 266 -18.16 -18.04 -3.43
CA GLY A 266 -17.64 -17.04 -4.36
C GLY A 266 -16.12 -16.83 -4.21
N PRO A 267 -15.51 -15.98 -5.07
CA PRO A 267 -14.13 -15.57 -4.89
C PRO A 267 -13.95 -14.72 -3.63
N HIS A 268 -12.82 -14.88 -2.95
CA HIS A 268 -12.45 -14.10 -1.77
C HIS A 268 -11.17 -13.31 -2.03
N PHE A 269 -11.01 -12.14 -1.42
CA PHE A 269 -9.90 -11.22 -1.68
C PHE A 269 -9.29 -10.75 -0.37
N HIS A 270 -7.99 -10.97 -0.19
CA HIS A 270 -7.29 -10.58 1.03
C HIS A 270 -5.97 -9.88 0.71
N ILE A 271 -5.65 -8.86 1.50
CA ILE A 271 -4.37 -8.15 1.47
C ILE A 271 -3.79 -8.11 2.87
N PHE A 272 -2.56 -8.60 3.01
CA PHE A 272 -1.85 -8.61 4.29
C PHE A 272 -0.67 -7.64 4.25
N ARG A 273 -0.38 -6.99 5.38
CA ARG A 273 0.75 -6.08 5.50
C ARG A 273 1.98 -6.81 6.03
N THR A 274 3.10 -6.68 5.33
CA THR A 274 4.43 -7.06 5.82
C THR A 274 5.27 -5.81 6.06
N ILE A 275 6.01 -5.80 7.16
CA ILE A 275 6.87 -4.67 7.56
C ILE A 275 8.32 -5.05 7.23
N LEU A 276 8.88 -4.46 6.17
CA LEU A 276 10.27 -4.66 5.74
C LEU A 276 10.70 -6.14 5.60
N TRP A 277 9.76 -7.00 5.20
CA TRP A 277 10.06 -8.39 4.85
C TRP A 277 10.86 -8.46 3.53
N SER A 278 11.84 -9.34 3.50
CA SER A 278 12.64 -9.66 2.32
C SER A 278 11.85 -10.47 1.28
N PRO A 279 12.19 -10.35 -0.02
CA PRO A 279 11.66 -11.25 -1.05
C PRO A 279 11.89 -12.73 -0.74
N THR A 280 13.01 -13.10 -0.11
CA THR A 280 13.25 -14.49 0.34
C THR A 280 12.19 -14.96 1.35
N GLN A 281 11.79 -14.12 2.32
CA GLN A 281 10.71 -14.47 3.27
C GLN A 281 9.36 -14.62 2.57
N HIS A 282 9.03 -13.70 1.65
CA HIS A 282 7.80 -13.81 0.86
C HIS A 282 7.79 -15.08 -0.01
N GLN A 283 8.91 -15.46 -0.61
CA GLN A 283 9.01 -16.68 -1.41
C GLN A 283 8.72 -17.94 -0.58
N LYS A 284 9.24 -18.01 0.66
CA LYS A 284 8.95 -19.13 1.57
C LYS A 284 7.47 -19.21 1.91
N LEU A 285 6.85 -18.07 2.25
CA LEU A 285 5.43 -18.01 2.57
C LEU A 285 4.56 -18.36 1.34
N PHE A 286 4.91 -17.82 0.17
CA PHE A 286 4.23 -18.09 -1.09
C PHE A 286 4.20 -19.57 -1.43
N ALA A 287 5.32 -20.28 -1.30
CA ALA A 287 5.37 -21.73 -1.54
C ALA A 287 4.40 -22.52 -0.64
N ARG A 288 4.20 -22.05 0.61
CA ARG A 288 3.24 -22.66 1.55
C ARG A 288 1.80 -22.31 1.19
N LEU A 289 1.52 -21.08 0.77
CA LEU A 289 0.19 -20.65 0.36
C LEU A 289 -0.27 -21.33 -0.93
N GLN A 290 0.63 -21.51 -1.90
CA GLN A 290 0.31 -22.21 -3.15
C GLN A 290 -0.01 -23.70 -2.96
N ALA A 291 0.45 -24.30 -1.85
CA ALA A 291 0.11 -25.67 -1.51
C ALA A 291 -1.31 -25.79 -0.92
N LEU A 292 -1.95 -24.68 -0.55
CA LEU A 292 -3.34 -24.67 -0.09
C LEU A 292 -4.29 -24.79 -1.29
N PRO A 293 -5.36 -25.60 -1.18
CA PRO A 293 -6.33 -25.72 -2.25
C PRO A 293 -7.05 -24.39 -2.48
N HIS A 294 -7.26 -24.03 -3.74
CA HIS A 294 -8.01 -22.84 -4.16
C HIS A 294 -7.45 -21.49 -3.68
N VAL A 295 -6.17 -21.42 -3.29
CA VAL A 295 -5.50 -20.16 -2.94
C VAL A 295 -4.59 -19.71 -4.08
N ARG A 296 -4.75 -18.46 -4.53
CA ARG A 296 -3.90 -17.79 -5.53
C ARG A 296 -3.22 -16.60 -4.91
N VAL A 297 -1.90 -16.60 -4.88
CA VAL A 297 -1.15 -15.39 -4.55
C VAL A 297 -0.91 -14.59 -5.83
N VAL A 298 -1.36 -13.34 -5.83
CA VAL A 298 -1.38 -12.44 -6.99
C VAL A 298 -0.77 -11.08 -6.63
N ASP A 299 -0.46 -10.27 -7.64
CA ASP A 299 -0.05 -8.88 -7.43
C ASP A 299 -1.25 -7.99 -7.00
N PRO A 300 -0.98 -6.82 -6.41
CA PRO A 300 -2.04 -5.95 -5.89
C PRO A 300 -2.98 -5.40 -6.97
N TYR A 301 -2.51 -5.17 -8.20
CA TYR A 301 -3.36 -4.69 -9.29
C TYR A 301 -4.30 -5.79 -9.79
N THR A 302 -3.84 -7.03 -9.88
CA THR A 302 -4.70 -8.19 -10.16
C THR A 302 -5.73 -8.38 -9.05
N LEU A 303 -5.34 -8.33 -7.77
CA LEU A 303 -6.29 -8.47 -6.65
C LEU A 303 -7.45 -7.46 -6.77
N MET A 304 -7.11 -6.18 -6.88
CA MET A 304 -8.12 -5.11 -6.94
C MET A 304 -8.90 -5.11 -8.25
N GLY A 305 -8.27 -5.49 -9.37
CA GLY A 305 -8.92 -5.64 -10.66
C GLY A 305 -9.97 -6.76 -10.67
N LEU A 306 -9.64 -7.93 -10.11
CA LEU A 306 -10.58 -9.03 -9.94
C LEU A 306 -11.70 -8.68 -8.96
N LEU A 307 -11.40 -8.01 -7.85
CA LEU A 307 -12.41 -7.52 -6.91
C LEU A 307 -13.40 -6.57 -7.59
N ARG A 308 -12.90 -5.58 -8.35
CA ARG A 308 -13.74 -4.65 -9.12
C ARG A 308 -14.66 -5.39 -10.07
N ARG A 309 -14.12 -6.33 -10.82
CA ARG A 309 -14.85 -7.16 -11.79
C ARG A 309 -15.95 -7.98 -11.12
N HIS A 310 -15.63 -8.62 -9.99
CA HIS A 310 -16.58 -9.39 -9.20
C HIS A 310 -17.74 -8.51 -8.68
N LEU A 311 -17.44 -7.32 -8.16
CA LEU A 311 -18.44 -6.40 -7.61
C LEU A 311 -19.27 -5.69 -8.68
N SER A 312 -18.69 -5.45 -9.86
CA SER A 312 -19.35 -4.73 -10.97
C SER A 312 -20.16 -5.65 -11.89
N GLY A 313 -20.00 -6.97 -11.75
CA GLY A 313 -20.67 -7.99 -12.56
C GLY A 313 -20.12 -8.13 -13.99
N TYR A 314 -19.02 -7.44 -14.32
CA TYR A 314 -18.41 -7.42 -15.66
C TYR A 314 -16.92 -7.23 -15.65
#